data_AF-A0AB73KRE2-F1
#
_entry.id   AF-A0AB73KRE2-F1
#
_cell.length_a   1.000
_cell.length_b   1.000
_cell.length_c   1.000
_cell.angle_alpha   90.00
_cell.angle_beta   90.00
_cell.angle_gamma   90.00
#
_symmetry.space_group_name_H-M   'P 1'
#
loop_
_entity.id
_entity.type
_entity.pdbx_description
1 polymer ?
#
loop_
_entity_poly.entity_id
_entity_poly.type
_entity_poly.pdbx_seq_one_letter_code
_entity_poly.pdbx_strand_id
1 'polypeptide(L)'
;MRIVGRELPGAACGDHKDVHVGIQRGSVPDAVVSADAAEVVFETAVTLLTAPDGTADFRGPHVQGRRGGRFLYLTWGEQPPGGAFAMFRRAKLHLGDIPAENLAAARDGGGCLRADLGLTDGFGLPLCASVHPPRVTWSVVAGR
;
A
#
# COMPACT_ATOMS: atom_id res chain seq x y z
N MET A 1 10.16 -1.02 -3.92
CA MET A 1 8.76 -1.11 -4.38
C MET A 1 8.09 0.24 -4.17
N ARG A 2 7.24 0.64 -5.11
CA ARG A 2 6.53 1.92 -5.14
C ARG A 2 5.02 1.67 -5.17
N ILE A 3 4.25 2.41 -4.39
CA ILE A 3 2.79 2.40 -4.39
C ILE A 3 2.33 3.78 -4.80
N VAL A 4 1.47 3.87 -5.81
CA VAL A 4 0.91 5.11 -6.32
C VAL A 4 -0.59 5.07 -6.14
N GLY A 5 -1.07 5.88 -5.21
CA GLY A 5 -2.48 6.04 -4.89
C GLY A 5 -3.06 7.30 -5.51
N ARG A 6 -4.22 7.19 -6.15
CA ARG A 6 -5.01 8.31 -6.70
C ARG A 6 -6.44 8.24 -6.18
N GLU A 7 -7.29 9.20 -6.57
CA GLU A 7 -8.70 9.22 -6.18
C GLU A 7 -8.84 9.12 -4.66
N LEU A 8 -8.16 10.03 -3.94
CA LEU A 8 -8.18 10.05 -2.49
C LEU A 8 -9.54 10.53 -1.96
N PRO A 9 -9.94 10.07 -0.75
CA PRO A 9 -11.30 10.31 -0.23
C PRO A 9 -11.56 11.76 0.20
N GLY A 10 -10.54 12.62 0.18
CA GLY A 10 -10.59 14.00 0.66
C GLY A 10 -10.20 14.12 2.13
N ALA A 11 -9.86 15.34 2.56
CA ALA A 11 -9.56 15.67 3.96
C ALA A 11 -10.78 15.53 4.89
N ALA A 12 -11.98 15.41 4.31
CA ALA A 12 -13.21 15.07 5.02
C ALA A 12 -14.00 14.02 4.23
N CYS A 13 -14.35 12.91 4.87
CA CYS A 13 -15.13 11.83 4.27
C CYS A 13 -15.96 11.10 5.34
N GLY A 14 -17.24 10.88 5.06
CA GLY A 14 -18.18 10.42 6.09
C GLY A 14 -18.19 11.39 7.28
N ASP A 15 -18.01 10.86 8.48
CA ASP A 15 -17.95 11.65 9.73
C ASP A 15 -16.53 12.09 10.11
N HIS A 16 -15.51 11.75 9.31
CA HIS A 16 -14.11 12.02 9.63
C HIS A 16 -13.61 13.33 9.01
N LYS A 17 -12.70 14.01 9.73
CA LYS A 17 -12.03 15.25 9.31
C LYS A 17 -10.52 15.13 9.49
N ASP A 18 -9.78 16.06 8.89
CA ASP A 18 -8.31 16.04 8.88
C ASP A 18 -7.79 14.64 8.48
N VAL A 19 -8.41 14.05 7.46
CA VAL A 19 -8.14 12.68 7.06
C VAL A 19 -6.79 12.61 6.37
N HIS A 20 -5.97 11.67 6.81
CA HIS A 20 -4.67 11.38 6.24
C HIS A 20 -4.56 9.89 5.90
N VAL A 21 -3.65 9.57 4.97
CA VAL A 21 -3.28 8.20 4.60
C VAL A 21 -1.79 8.00 4.75
N GLY A 22 -1.37 6.80 5.17
CA GLY A 22 0.02 6.39 5.21
C GLY A 22 0.21 4.92 4.88
N ILE A 23 1.47 4.51 4.73
CA ILE A 23 1.85 3.09 4.76
C ILE A 23 2.08 2.68 6.21
N GLN A 24 1.79 1.43 6.60
CA GLN A 24 1.96 1.01 8.01
C GLN A 24 3.24 0.22 8.26
N ARG A 25 4.04 0.64 9.24
CA ARG A 25 5.21 -0.09 9.77
C ARG A 25 4.85 -0.71 11.11
N GLY A 26 4.75 -2.04 11.17
CA GLY A 26 4.26 -2.71 12.37
C GLY A 26 2.86 -2.21 12.74
N SER A 27 2.71 -1.57 13.90
CA SER A 27 1.44 -1.00 14.39
C SER A 27 1.27 0.50 14.13
N VAL A 28 2.28 1.19 13.58
CA VAL A 28 2.26 2.65 13.43
C VAL A 28 2.15 3.08 11.96
N PRO A 29 1.43 4.18 11.66
CA PRO A 29 1.49 4.80 10.35
C PRO A 29 2.89 5.38 10.09
N ASP A 30 3.31 5.36 8.83
CA ASP A 30 4.57 5.90 8.31
C ASP A 30 4.27 6.67 7.02
N ALA A 31 5.13 7.65 6.69
CA ALA A 31 4.99 8.54 5.53
C ALA A 31 3.57 9.14 5.35
N VAL A 32 2.95 9.60 6.44
CA VAL A 32 1.58 10.11 6.44
C VAL A 32 1.44 11.36 5.56
N VAL A 33 0.40 11.40 4.74
CA VAL A 33 0.06 12.48 3.82
C VAL A 33 -1.44 12.79 3.86
N SER A 34 -1.81 14.04 3.58
CA SER A 34 -3.21 14.46 3.57
C SER A 34 -4.01 13.69 2.50
N ALA A 35 -5.24 13.32 2.83
CA ALA A 35 -6.13 12.59 1.94
C ALA A 35 -6.86 13.49 0.92
N ASP A 36 -6.56 14.78 0.85
CA ASP A 36 -6.98 15.69 -0.23
C ASP A 36 -5.92 15.88 -1.33
N ALA A 37 -4.76 15.24 -1.21
CA ALA A 37 -3.76 15.23 -2.27
C ALA A 37 -4.34 14.62 -3.56
N ALA A 38 -3.86 15.10 -4.71
CA ALA A 38 -4.26 14.52 -6.00
C ALA A 38 -3.68 13.11 -6.22
N GLU A 39 -2.48 12.87 -5.69
CA GLU A 39 -1.76 11.60 -5.76
C GLU A 39 -0.89 11.45 -4.51
N VAL A 40 -0.68 10.20 -4.10
CA VAL A 40 0.28 9.83 -3.05
C VAL A 40 1.23 8.76 -3.54
N VAL A 41 2.48 8.85 -3.12
CA VAL A 41 3.53 7.89 -3.46
C VAL A 41 4.18 7.39 -2.18
N PHE A 42 4.13 6.08 -1.97
CA PHE A 42 4.87 5.40 -0.91
C PHE A 42 5.97 4.53 -1.50
N GLU A 43 7.17 4.64 -0.95
CA GLU A 43 8.30 3.80 -1.34
C GLU A 43 8.76 2.96 -0.15
N THR A 44 8.98 1.67 -0.39
CA THR A 44 9.50 0.75 0.63
C THR A 44 10.42 -0.28 0.01
N ALA A 45 11.46 -0.64 0.76
CA ALA A 45 12.26 -1.82 0.47
C ALA A 45 11.39 -3.08 0.65
N VAL A 46 11.49 -3.98 -0.32
CA VAL A 46 10.91 -5.33 -0.25
C VAL A 46 11.93 -6.29 -0.82
N THR A 47 12.30 -7.30 -0.03
CA THR A 47 13.14 -8.41 -0.45
C THR A 47 12.25 -9.56 -0.88
N LEU A 48 12.41 -10.00 -2.12
CA LEU A 48 11.79 -11.20 -2.66
C LEU A 48 12.66 -12.42 -2.34
N LEU A 49 12.05 -13.44 -1.78
CA LEU A 49 12.68 -14.68 -1.37
C LEU A 49 11.99 -15.85 -2.06
N THR A 50 12.73 -16.95 -2.22
CA THR A 50 12.16 -18.25 -2.57
C THR A 50 12.05 -19.07 -1.30
N ALA A 51 10.83 -19.48 -0.94
CA ALA A 51 10.57 -20.34 0.19
C ALA A 51 11.02 -21.79 -0.10
N PRO A 52 11.18 -22.65 0.93
CA PRO A 52 11.61 -24.04 0.74
C PRO A 52 10.70 -24.88 -0.17
N ASP A 53 9.43 -24.52 -0.26
CA ASP A 53 8.44 -25.15 -1.15
C ASP A 53 8.43 -24.56 -2.57
N GLY A 54 9.41 -23.70 -2.90
CA GLY A 54 9.55 -23.04 -4.19
C GLY A 54 8.65 -21.81 -4.37
N THR A 55 7.78 -21.49 -3.42
CA THR A 55 6.88 -20.33 -3.52
C THR A 55 7.59 -19.01 -3.23
N ALA A 56 7.05 -17.90 -3.72
CA ALA A 56 7.55 -16.57 -3.37
C ALA A 56 7.23 -16.22 -1.90
N ASP A 57 8.19 -15.66 -1.18
CA ASP A 57 7.97 -14.98 0.11
C ASP A 57 8.56 -13.57 0.09
N PHE A 58 8.06 -12.70 0.96
CA PHE A 58 8.40 -11.29 0.97
C PHE A 58 8.82 -10.85 2.37
N ARG A 59 9.85 -10.00 2.44
CA ARG A 59 10.28 -9.33 3.67
C ARG A 59 10.53 -7.85 3.43
N GLY A 60 10.42 -7.05 4.49
CA GLY A 60 10.68 -5.62 4.45
C GLY A 60 10.07 -4.92 5.66
N PRO A 61 10.43 -3.66 5.92
CA PRO A 61 9.97 -2.91 7.09
C PRO A 61 8.45 -2.74 7.16
N HIS A 62 7.80 -2.61 6.00
CA HIS A 62 6.34 -2.45 5.89
C HIS A 62 5.61 -3.76 5.55
N VAL A 63 6.35 -4.86 5.30
CA VAL A 63 5.76 -6.15 4.94
C VAL A 63 5.20 -6.81 6.20
N GLN A 64 3.91 -7.16 6.15
CA GLN A 64 3.19 -7.80 7.24
C GLN A 64 2.54 -9.11 6.79
N GLY A 65 1.95 -9.82 7.75
CA GLY A 65 1.31 -11.11 7.53
C GLY A 65 2.28 -12.29 7.59
N ARG A 66 1.73 -13.50 7.60
CA ARG A 66 2.50 -14.76 7.58
C ARG A 66 2.96 -15.09 6.17
N ARG A 67 3.92 -16.02 6.05
CA ARG A 67 4.32 -16.63 4.77
C ARG A 67 3.08 -17.15 4.02
N GLY A 68 3.02 -16.88 2.71
CA GLY A 68 1.85 -17.18 1.86
C GLY A 68 0.68 -16.20 1.97
N GLY A 69 0.74 -15.22 2.87
CA GLY A 69 -0.26 -14.17 3.04
C GLY A 69 0.38 -12.83 3.36
N ARG A 70 1.47 -12.50 2.65
CA ARG A 70 2.22 -11.26 2.85
C ARG A 70 1.46 -10.10 2.21
N PHE A 71 1.40 -8.98 2.92
CA PHE A 71 0.73 -7.78 2.44
C PHE A 71 1.43 -6.51 2.96
N LEU A 72 1.09 -5.38 2.34
CA LEU A 72 1.32 -4.05 2.90
C LEU A 72 -0.01 -3.47 3.39
N TYR A 73 0.04 -2.66 4.45
CA TYR A 73 -1.11 -1.87 4.88
C TYR A 73 -1.01 -0.46 4.31
N LEU A 74 -2.12 0.00 3.74
CA LEU A 74 -2.50 1.41 3.72
C LEU A 74 -3.39 1.66 4.93
N THR A 75 -3.16 2.77 5.62
CA THR A 75 -3.85 3.12 6.86
C THR A 75 -4.35 4.56 6.80
N TRP A 76 -5.60 4.76 7.21
CA TRP A 76 -6.27 6.05 7.27
C TRP A 76 -6.62 6.40 8.71
N GLY A 77 -6.47 7.68 9.02
CA GLY A 77 -6.73 8.22 10.33
C GLY A 77 -7.00 9.72 10.28
N GLU A 78 -7.63 10.21 11.34
CA GLU A 78 -7.79 11.64 11.57
C GLU A 78 -6.50 12.14 12.24
N GLN A 79 -5.93 13.22 11.73
CA GLN A 79 -4.75 13.86 12.31
C GLN A 79 -4.89 15.39 12.23
N PRO A 80 -5.58 16.00 13.21
CA PRO A 80 -5.67 17.45 13.31
C PRO A 80 -4.28 18.10 13.45
N PRO A 81 -4.13 19.40 13.11
CA PRO A 81 -2.88 20.12 13.29
C PRO A 81 -2.32 20.00 14.72
N GLY A 82 -1.12 19.43 14.86
CA GLY A 82 -0.47 19.20 16.16
C GLY A 82 -1.04 18.02 16.96
N GLY A 83 -2.03 17.30 16.43
CA GLY A 83 -2.65 16.13 17.05
C GLY A 83 -1.94 14.81 16.72
N ALA A 84 -2.26 13.77 17.49
CA ALA A 84 -1.84 12.41 17.19
C ALA A 84 -2.71 11.79 16.10
N PHE A 85 -2.14 10.87 15.32
CA PHE A 85 -2.87 10.11 14.31
C PHE A 85 -3.84 9.12 14.97
N ALA A 86 -5.14 9.31 14.76
CA ALA A 86 -6.19 8.42 15.22
C ALA A 86 -6.67 7.54 14.06
N MET A 87 -6.11 6.33 13.95
CA MET A 87 -6.47 5.37 12.89
C MET A 87 -7.94 4.96 12.99
N PHE A 88 -8.68 5.01 11.87
CA PHE A 88 -10.05 4.50 11.77
C PHE A 88 -10.24 3.45 10.68
N ARG A 89 -9.32 3.33 9.70
CA ARG A 89 -9.50 2.40 8.58
C ARG A 89 -8.18 1.91 7.99
N ARG A 90 -8.20 0.70 7.41
CA ARG A 90 -7.04 0.07 6.75
C ARG A 90 -7.43 -0.79 5.56
N ALA A 91 -6.50 -0.93 4.62
CA ALA A 91 -6.58 -1.82 3.47
C ALA A 91 -5.27 -2.62 3.28
N LYS A 92 -5.39 -3.90 2.94
CA LYS A 92 -4.26 -4.81 2.69
C LYS A 92 -3.99 -4.94 1.20
N LEU A 93 -2.83 -4.51 0.75
CA LEU A 93 -2.33 -4.79 -0.60
C LEU A 93 -1.56 -6.12 -0.55
N HIS A 94 -2.14 -7.17 -1.11
CA HIS A 94 -1.56 -8.51 -1.06
C HIS A 94 -0.40 -8.66 -2.05
N LEU A 95 0.76 -9.04 -1.54
CA LEU A 95 1.96 -9.26 -2.37
C LEU A 95 1.90 -10.58 -3.15
N GLY A 96 1.03 -11.51 -2.72
CA GLY A 96 0.76 -12.75 -3.44
C GLY A 96 0.04 -12.56 -4.78
N ASP A 97 -0.56 -11.37 -5.00
CA ASP A 97 -1.26 -11.07 -6.25
C ASP A 97 -0.33 -10.46 -7.32
N ILE A 98 0.95 -10.27 -7.02
CA ILE A 98 1.92 -9.75 -7.98
C ILE A 98 2.16 -10.83 -9.04
N PRO A 99 1.94 -10.53 -10.33
CA PRO A 99 2.18 -11.49 -11.40
C PRO A 99 3.65 -11.98 -11.42
N ALA A 100 3.86 -13.25 -11.73
CA ALA A 100 5.18 -13.89 -11.68
C ALA A 100 6.17 -13.22 -12.65
N GLU A 101 5.69 -12.77 -13.80
CA GLU A 101 6.44 -12.02 -14.80
C GLU A 101 6.95 -10.68 -14.27
N ASN A 102 6.16 -9.98 -13.44
CA ASN A 102 6.57 -8.74 -12.81
C ASN A 102 7.62 -9.00 -11.71
N LEU A 103 7.46 -10.09 -10.96
CA LEU A 103 8.46 -10.51 -9.98
C LEU A 103 9.79 -10.85 -10.66
N ALA A 104 9.77 -11.60 -11.76
CA ALA A 104 10.96 -11.93 -12.54
C ALA A 104 11.62 -10.67 -13.12
N ALA A 105 10.85 -9.80 -13.79
CA ALA A 105 11.37 -8.57 -14.38
C ALA A 105 12.00 -7.62 -13.34
N ALA A 106 11.42 -7.53 -12.14
CA ALA A 106 11.99 -6.71 -11.07
C ALA A 106 13.28 -7.32 -10.47
N ARG A 107 13.42 -8.65 -10.44
CA ARG A 107 14.65 -9.33 -9.99
C ARG A 107 15.78 -9.18 -10.99
N ASP A 108 15.49 -9.47 -12.26
CA ASP A 108 16.50 -9.69 -13.28
C ASP A 108 16.90 -8.40 -14.00
N GLY A 109 15.97 -7.45 -14.12
CA GLY A 109 16.15 -6.21 -14.89
C GLY A 109 16.50 -4.97 -14.07
N GLY A 110 16.67 -5.09 -12.74
CA GLY A 110 16.87 -3.93 -11.86
C GLY A 110 15.67 -2.98 -11.78
N GLY A 111 14.48 -3.42 -12.20
CA GLY A 111 13.25 -2.64 -12.19
C GLY A 111 12.63 -2.51 -10.80
N CYS A 112 11.84 -1.45 -10.59
CA CYS A 112 11.07 -1.25 -9.37
C CYS A 112 9.63 -1.76 -9.56
N LEU A 113 9.20 -2.69 -8.71
CA LEU A 113 7.78 -3.07 -8.62
C LEU A 113 6.92 -1.86 -8.25
N ARG A 114 5.86 -1.64 -9.01
CA ARG A 114 4.88 -0.57 -8.82
C ARG A 114 3.47 -1.13 -8.63
N ALA A 115 2.78 -0.63 -7.62
CA ALA A 115 1.34 -0.81 -7.42
C ALA A 115 0.61 0.49 -7.76
N ASP A 116 -0.44 0.42 -8.57
CA ASP A 116 -1.33 1.54 -8.88
C ASP A 116 -2.75 1.21 -8.43
N LEU A 117 -3.39 2.13 -7.70
CA LEU A 117 -4.76 1.94 -7.20
C LEU A 117 -5.49 3.26 -6.90
N GLY A 118 -6.82 3.23 -6.96
CA GLY A 118 -7.69 4.25 -6.37
C GLY A 118 -7.81 4.06 -4.86
N LEU A 119 -7.84 5.13 -4.09
CA LEU A 119 -7.84 5.11 -2.62
C LEU A 119 -9.21 5.35 -1.98
N THR A 120 -10.25 5.45 -2.80
CA THR A 120 -11.66 5.60 -2.39
C THR A 120 -12.47 4.38 -2.81
N ASP A 121 -13.38 3.94 -1.93
CA ASP A 121 -14.31 2.85 -2.18
C ASP A 121 -15.59 3.33 -2.90
N GLY A 122 -16.50 2.39 -3.20
CA GLY A 122 -17.73 2.72 -3.93
C GLY A 122 -18.73 3.61 -3.17
N PHE A 123 -18.46 3.90 -1.90
CA PHE A 123 -19.29 4.76 -1.04
C PHE A 123 -18.67 6.13 -0.78
N GLY A 124 -17.54 6.46 -1.44
CA GLY A 124 -16.83 7.70 -1.20
C GLY A 124 -16.01 7.70 0.10
N LEU A 125 -15.79 6.53 0.70
CA LEU A 125 -14.97 6.37 1.90
C LEU A 125 -13.60 5.83 1.54
N PRO A 126 -12.60 5.87 2.45
CA PRO A 126 -11.30 5.31 2.12
C PRO A 126 -11.40 3.82 1.79
N LEU A 127 -10.53 3.35 0.89
CA LEU A 127 -10.43 1.93 0.56
C LEU A 127 -10.20 1.10 1.83
N CYS A 128 -10.75 -0.12 1.90
CA CYS A 128 -10.66 -0.95 3.10
C CYS A 128 -10.47 -2.44 2.81
N ALA A 129 -10.27 -3.21 3.89
CA ALA A 129 -10.23 -4.67 3.90
C ALA A 129 -9.08 -5.26 3.06
N SER A 130 -9.39 -6.08 2.05
CA SER A 130 -8.41 -6.72 1.17
C SER A 130 -8.48 -6.14 -0.23
N VAL A 131 -7.32 -5.70 -0.74
CA VAL A 131 -7.17 -5.13 -2.08
C VAL A 131 -6.47 -6.16 -2.95
N HIS A 132 -7.19 -6.58 -3.98
CA HIS A 132 -6.76 -7.54 -5.00
C HIS A 132 -7.01 -6.92 -6.39
N PRO A 133 -6.36 -7.41 -7.46
CA PRO A 133 -6.76 -7.07 -8.82
C PRO A 133 -8.28 -7.31 -9.05
N PRO A 134 -8.98 -6.45 -9.81
CA PRO A 134 -8.46 -5.32 -10.58
C PRO A 134 -8.33 -4.01 -9.80
N ARG A 135 -8.59 -3.98 -8.47
CA ARG A 135 -8.48 -2.75 -7.67
C ARG A 135 -7.04 -2.25 -7.50
N VAL A 136 -6.07 -3.14 -7.63
CA VAL A 136 -4.64 -2.80 -7.73
C VAL A 136 -4.10 -3.35 -9.03
N THR A 137 -3.35 -2.53 -9.74
CA THR A 137 -2.57 -2.94 -10.92
C THR A 137 -1.10 -3.02 -10.53
N TRP A 138 -0.45 -4.13 -10.88
CA TRP A 138 0.97 -4.34 -10.65
C TRP A 138 1.75 -4.20 -11.94
N SER A 139 2.88 -3.50 -11.89
CA SER A 139 3.79 -3.33 -13.02
C SER A 139 5.24 -3.24 -12.55
N VAL A 140 6.17 -3.25 -13.50
CA VAL A 140 7.58 -2.95 -13.26
C VAL A 140 7.93 -1.67 -14.01
N VAL A 141 8.55 -0.72 -13.32
CA VAL A 141 9.08 0.51 -13.91
C VAL A 141 10.60 0.53 -13.78
N ALA A 142 11.29 1.37 -14.56
CA ALA A 142 12.73 1.56 -14.39
C ALA A 142 13.05 1.95 -12.94
N GLY A 143 14.08 1.33 -12.35
CA GLY A 143 14.62 1.77 -11.07
C GLY A 143 15.13 3.20 -11.21
N ARG A 144 14.83 4.06 -10.21
CA ARG A 144 15.48 5.37 -10.10
C ARG A 144 16.93 5.20 -9.69
#